data_AF-A0A8T6TBB7-F1
#
_entry.id   AF-A0A8T6TBB7-F1
#
_cell.length_a   1.000
_cell.length_b   1.000
_cell.length_c   1.000
_cell.angle_alpha   90.00
_cell.angle_beta   90.00
_cell.angle_gamma   90.00
#
_symmetry.space_group_name_H-M   'P 1'
#
loop_
_entity.id
_entity.type
_entity.pdbx_description
1 polymer ?
#
loop_
_entity_poly.entity_id
_entity_poly.type
_entity_poly.pdbx_seq_one_letter_code
_entity_poly.pdbx_strand_id
1 'polypeptide(L)'
;AAAGAAAGYLGRKRRGTQALAQVDPGACIGCLKCVRVCPYGALSQVAGDASVTVDPLLCAGCGACPSACLNWAAEQTGYTTQELEAALRAATTRTPNVIAVCNWSAYRALDQAYVEDLLPKGLAPLRLPCLARMSPHLVQVALDGGADP
;
A
#
# COMPACT_ATOMS: atom_id res chain seq x y z
N ALA A 1 -3.45 -32.61 0.56
CA ALA A 1 -3.76 -31.70 1.68
C ALA A 1 -3.32 -30.29 1.30
N ALA A 2 -4.23 -29.53 0.65
CA ALA A 2 -3.94 -28.29 -0.06
C ALA A 2 -4.21 -27.05 0.82
N ALA A 3 -3.38 -26.84 1.84
CA ALA A 3 -3.50 -25.73 2.78
C ALA A 3 -2.70 -24.47 2.36
N GLY A 4 -2.59 -24.19 1.05
CA GLY A 4 -1.72 -23.11 0.53
C GLY A 4 -2.43 -22.02 -0.27
N ALA A 5 -3.73 -22.15 -0.57
CA ALA A 5 -4.48 -21.22 -1.41
C ALA A 5 -5.53 -20.40 -0.61
N ALA A 6 -5.30 -20.23 0.68
CA ALA A 6 -6.22 -19.53 1.60
C ALA A 6 -5.72 -18.14 2.05
N ALA A 7 -4.73 -17.56 1.37
CA ALA A 7 -4.40 -16.13 1.51
C ALA A 7 -5.07 -15.36 0.37
N GLY A 8 -6.41 -15.33 0.40
CA GLY A 8 -7.19 -14.61 -0.59
C GLY A 8 -6.75 -13.15 -0.68
N TYR A 9 -6.54 -12.65 -1.90
CA TYR A 9 -6.46 -11.23 -2.28
C TYR A 9 -6.31 -10.26 -1.10
N LEU A 10 -5.12 -10.23 -0.49
CA LEU A 10 -4.85 -9.33 0.63
C LEU A 10 -4.94 -7.89 0.11
N GLY A 11 -5.85 -7.10 0.69
CA GLY A 11 -6.16 -5.74 0.24
C GLY A 11 -7.35 -5.60 -0.73
N ARG A 12 -8.38 -6.47 -0.63
CA ARG A 12 -9.63 -6.28 -1.39
C ARG A 12 -10.35 -5.00 -0.94
N LYS A 13 -10.17 -3.91 -1.70
CA LYS A 13 -11.10 -2.78 -1.67
C LYS A 13 -12.50 -3.23 -2.10
N ARG A 14 -13.50 -2.74 -1.36
CA ARG A 14 -14.89 -2.66 -1.82
C ARG A 14 -14.89 -1.82 -3.10
N ARG A 15 -15.51 -2.32 -4.17
CA ARG A 15 -15.73 -1.55 -5.42
C ARG A 15 -16.34 -0.19 -5.06
N GLY A 16 -15.73 0.92 -5.50
CA GLY A 16 -16.33 2.25 -5.45
C GLY A 16 -15.72 3.29 -4.51
N THR A 17 -14.81 2.96 -3.58
CA THR A 17 -14.13 3.98 -2.75
C THR A 17 -12.76 4.33 -3.32
N GLN A 18 -12.51 5.61 -3.64
CA GLN A 18 -11.18 6.08 -4.05
C GLN A 18 -10.19 5.87 -2.91
N ALA A 19 -8.98 5.40 -3.20
CA ALA A 19 -7.93 5.15 -2.21
C ALA A 19 -7.16 6.44 -1.96
N LEU A 20 -7.87 7.47 -1.49
CA LEU A 20 -7.29 8.79 -1.27
C LEU A 20 -6.34 8.77 -0.08
N ALA A 21 -5.36 9.66 -0.14
CA ALA A 21 -4.48 9.94 0.98
C ALA A 21 -5.20 10.84 1.99
N GLN A 22 -4.90 10.66 3.27
CA GLN A 22 -5.34 11.50 4.37
C GLN A 22 -4.14 11.81 5.27
N VAL A 23 -4.17 12.97 5.93
CA VAL A 23 -3.14 13.38 6.89
C VAL A 23 -3.82 13.69 8.21
N ASP A 24 -3.35 13.07 9.29
CA ASP A 24 -3.73 13.43 10.65
C ASP A 24 -2.94 14.68 11.09
N PRO A 25 -3.59 15.83 11.31
CA PRO A 25 -2.91 17.05 11.74
C PRO A 25 -2.31 16.92 13.14
N GLY A 26 -2.86 16.08 14.02
CA GLY A 26 -2.35 15.88 15.39
C GLY A 26 -1.03 15.11 15.42
N ALA A 27 -0.78 14.27 14.43
CA ALA A 27 0.48 13.56 14.24
C ALA A 27 1.42 14.25 13.24
N CYS A 28 0.97 15.27 12.50
CA CYS A 28 1.79 15.90 11.46
C CYS A 28 2.84 16.84 12.06
N ILE A 29 4.12 16.59 11.79
CA ILE A 29 5.23 17.45 12.23
C ILE A 29 5.62 18.54 11.20
N GLY A 30 4.90 18.65 10.09
CA GLY A 30 5.17 19.68 9.07
C GLY A 30 6.50 19.57 8.33
N CYS A 31 7.08 18.37 8.18
CA CYS A 31 8.37 18.20 7.50
C CYS A 31 8.30 18.33 5.96
N LEU A 32 7.09 18.43 5.40
CA LEU A 32 6.79 18.63 3.97
C LEU A 32 7.35 17.57 3.01
N LYS A 33 7.86 16.44 3.49
CA LYS A 33 8.37 15.35 2.64
C LYS A 33 7.27 14.79 1.73
N CYS A 34 6.06 14.63 2.26
CA CYS A 34 4.89 14.17 1.51
C CYS A 34 4.49 15.10 0.36
N VAL A 35 4.69 16.41 0.51
CA VAL A 35 4.46 17.41 -0.55
C VAL A 35 5.45 17.21 -1.70
N ARG A 36 6.75 17.03 -1.37
CA ARG A 36 7.82 16.88 -2.38
C ARG A 36 7.72 15.61 -3.21
N VAL A 37 7.22 14.52 -2.63
CA VAL A 37 7.11 13.22 -3.33
C VAL A 37 5.82 13.08 -4.13
N CYS A 38 4.86 13.98 -4.00
CA CYS A 38 3.58 13.87 -4.69
C CYS A 38 3.74 14.27 -6.17
N PRO A 39 3.58 13.34 -7.13
CA PRO A 39 3.72 13.68 -8.54
C PRO A 39 2.52 14.47 -9.09
N TYR A 40 1.42 14.52 -8.33
CA TYR A 40 0.17 15.18 -8.73
C TYR A 40 -0.01 16.57 -8.10
N GLY A 41 0.90 17.00 -7.23
CA GLY A 41 0.76 18.28 -6.52
C GLY A 41 -0.43 18.35 -5.58
N ALA A 42 -0.93 17.20 -5.10
CA ALA A 42 -2.16 17.13 -4.31
C ALA A 42 -2.01 17.50 -2.82
N LEU A 43 -0.80 17.81 -2.34
CA LEU A 43 -0.57 18.13 -0.92
C LEU A 43 0.03 19.52 -0.77
N SER A 44 -0.42 20.25 0.25
CA SER A 44 0.08 21.58 0.58
C SER A 44 0.07 21.81 2.09
N GLN A 45 0.94 22.71 2.57
CA GLN A 45 0.92 23.12 3.97
C GLN A 45 -0.34 23.96 4.25
N VAL A 46 -0.95 23.75 5.40
CA VAL A 46 -2.11 24.52 5.85
C VAL A 46 -1.66 25.92 6.29
N ALA A 47 -2.38 26.97 5.88
CA ALA A 47 -2.03 28.33 6.25
C ALA A 47 -2.19 28.54 7.77
N GLY A 48 -1.12 28.97 8.45
CA GLY A 48 -1.13 29.19 9.89
C GLY A 48 -0.97 27.93 10.74
N ASP A 49 -0.72 26.77 10.13
CA ASP A 49 -0.48 25.49 10.79
C ASP A 49 0.74 24.79 10.15
N ALA A 50 1.52 24.06 10.93
CA ALA A 50 2.60 23.24 10.40
C ALA A 50 2.06 22.02 9.63
N SER A 51 0.80 21.64 9.83
CA SER A 51 0.17 20.47 9.21
C SER A 51 0.04 20.57 7.70
N VAL A 52 -0.16 19.42 7.06
CA VAL A 52 -0.33 19.27 5.61
C VAL A 52 -1.74 18.81 5.31
N THR A 53 -2.37 19.39 4.29
CA THR A 53 -3.68 18.97 3.79
C THR A 53 -3.54 18.27 2.43
N VAL A 54 -4.60 17.55 2.03
CA VAL A 54 -4.69 16.82 0.76
C VAL A 54 -5.87 17.37 -0.03
N ASP A 55 -5.64 17.78 -1.28
CA ASP A 55 -6.69 18.06 -2.25
C ASP A 55 -7.20 16.75 -2.86
N PRO A 56 -8.45 16.34 -2.57
CA PRO A 56 -9.01 15.09 -3.08
C PRO A 56 -9.23 15.10 -4.60
N LEU A 57 -9.33 16.28 -5.25
CA LEU A 57 -9.53 16.39 -6.69
C LEU A 57 -8.25 16.11 -7.47
N LEU A 58 -7.08 16.41 -6.88
CA LEU A 58 -5.77 16.15 -7.48
C LEU A 58 -5.20 14.79 -7.04
N CYS A 59 -5.70 14.20 -5.96
CA CYS A 59 -5.16 12.97 -5.41
C CYS A 59 -5.52 11.74 -6.25
N ALA A 60 -4.56 11.23 -7.03
CA ALA A 60 -4.74 10.00 -7.80
C ALA A 60 -4.71 8.70 -6.95
N GLY A 61 -4.47 8.80 -5.64
CA GLY A 61 -4.46 7.64 -4.74
C GLY A 61 -3.28 6.67 -4.95
N CYS A 62 -2.09 7.16 -5.31
CA CYS A 62 -0.91 6.31 -5.53
C CYS A 62 -0.22 5.83 -4.24
N GLY A 63 -0.42 6.50 -3.11
CA GLY A 63 0.17 6.11 -1.82
C GLY A 63 1.61 6.54 -1.56
N ALA A 64 2.21 7.36 -2.44
CA ALA A 64 3.57 7.88 -2.26
C ALA A 64 3.74 8.70 -0.96
N CYS A 65 2.74 9.52 -0.62
CA CYS A 65 2.77 10.37 0.58
C CYS A 65 2.78 9.57 1.90
N PRO A 66 1.88 8.59 2.12
CA PRO A 66 1.98 7.65 3.24
C PRO A 66 3.30 6.91 3.30
N SER A 67 3.80 6.45 2.15
CA SER A 67 5.07 5.72 2.08
C SER A 67 6.28 6.57 2.53
N ALA A 68 6.25 7.87 2.24
CA ALA A 68 7.30 8.81 2.62
C ALA A 68 7.15 9.39 4.05
N CYS A 69 6.00 9.21 4.69
CA CYS A 69 5.73 9.80 6.00
C CYS A 69 6.39 9.00 7.13
N LEU A 70 7.47 9.55 7.68
CA LEU A 70 8.24 8.89 8.75
C LEU A 70 7.54 8.94 10.11
N ASN A 71 6.58 9.85 10.29
CA ASN A 71 5.81 9.97 11.54
C ASN A 71 4.43 9.29 11.46
N TRP A 72 4.18 8.51 10.38
CA TRP A 72 2.91 7.82 10.12
C TRP A 72 1.65 8.70 10.20
N ALA A 73 1.79 10.01 10.03
CA ALA A 73 0.69 10.95 10.01
C ALA A 73 -0.11 10.90 8.70
N ALA A 74 0.51 10.46 7.60
CA ALA A 74 -0.17 10.31 6.31
C ALA A 74 -0.53 8.84 6.07
N GLU A 75 -1.80 8.58 5.75
CA GLU A 75 -2.32 7.24 5.48
C GLU A 75 -3.16 7.20 4.20
N GLN A 76 -3.47 5.99 3.73
CA GLN A 76 -4.30 5.75 2.56
C GLN A 76 -5.49 4.87 2.89
N THR A 77 -6.71 5.35 2.59
CA THR A 77 -7.93 4.61 2.92
C THR A 77 -7.98 3.25 2.21
N GLY A 78 -8.05 2.17 3.00
CA GLY A 78 -8.08 0.78 2.55
C GLY A 78 -6.72 0.19 2.15
N TYR A 79 -5.64 0.93 2.39
CA TYR A 79 -4.24 0.52 2.26
C TYR A 79 -3.42 1.19 3.37
N THR A 80 -3.91 1.11 4.60
CA THR A 80 -3.20 1.70 5.75
C THR A 80 -1.92 0.92 6.02
N THR A 81 -0.94 1.54 6.69
CA THR A 81 0.33 0.86 6.99
C THR A 81 0.07 -0.40 7.82
N GLN A 82 -0.81 -0.32 8.82
CA GLN A 82 -1.17 -1.46 9.66
C GLN A 82 -1.85 -2.60 8.88
N GLU A 83 -2.77 -2.28 7.95
CA GLU A 83 -3.43 -3.29 7.10
C GLU A 83 -2.41 -4.02 6.21
N LEU A 84 -1.47 -3.28 5.62
CA LEU A 84 -0.44 -3.83 4.75
C LEU A 84 0.58 -4.67 5.52
N GLU A 85 0.98 -4.24 6.71
CA GLU A 85 1.84 -5.02 7.59
C GLU A 85 1.18 -6.33 8.02
N ALA A 86 -0.08 -6.28 8.46
CA ALA A 86 -0.81 -7.47 8.85
C ALA A 86 -0.94 -8.46 7.68
N ALA A 87 -1.19 -7.95 6.47
CA ALA A 87 -1.23 -8.76 5.26
C ALA A 87 0.12 -9.42 4.95
N LEU A 88 1.22 -8.66 5.03
CA LEU A 88 2.57 -9.18 4.81
C LEU A 88 2.92 -10.28 5.81
N ARG A 89 2.75 -10.01 7.10
CA ARG A 89 3.04 -11.00 8.17
C ARG A 89 2.21 -12.28 8.03
N ALA A 90 0.96 -12.17 7.58
CA ALA A 90 0.10 -13.32 7.32
C ALA A 90 0.57 -14.13 6.09
N ALA A 91 1.10 -13.46 5.07
CA ALA A 91 1.62 -14.10 3.86
C ALA A 91 2.95 -14.81 4.11
N THR A 92 3.86 -14.24 4.90
CA THR A 92 5.27 -14.65 5.01
C THR A 92 5.51 -15.71 6.09
N THR A 93 4.83 -16.86 6.07
CA THR A 93 4.98 -17.88 7.13
C THR A 93 5.93 -19.03 6.80
N ARG A 94 6.08 -19.40 5.52
CA ARG A 94 7.03 -20.42 5.00
C ARG A 94 7.26 -20.20 3.50
N THR A 95 8.39 -19.56 3.14
CA THR A 95 8.83 -19.29 1.76
C THR A 95 7.71 -19.22 0.71
N PRO A 96 6.80 -18.24 0.76
CA PRO A 96 6.11 -17.82 -0.43
C PRO A 96 6.87 -16.68 -1.11
N ASN A 97 6.94 -16.73 -2.43
CA ASN A 97 7.36 -15.59 -3.22
C ASN A 97 6.29 -14.51 -3.08
N VAL A 98 6.57 -13.44 -2.34
CA VAL A 98 5.65 -12.30 -2.20
C VAL A 98 5.85 -11.40 -3.42
N ILE A 99 4.82 -11.26 -4.25
CA ILE A 99 4.86 -10.31 -5.37
C ILE A 99 3.91 -9.16 -5.06
N ALA A 100 4.47 -7.96 -4.91
CA ALA A 100 3.70 -6.73 -4.82
C ALA A 100 3.20 -6.32 -6.21
N VAL A 101 1.87 -6.23 -6.35
CA VAL A 101 1.23 -5.94 -7.65
C VAL A 101 0.51 -4.61 -7.61
N CYS A 102 0.89 -3.73 -8.53
CA CYS A 102 0.27 -2.41 -8.72
C CYS A 102 -1.11 -2.53 -9.40
N ASN A 103 -2.11 -1.86 -8.84
CA ASN A 103 -3.47 -1.76 -9.40
C ASN A 103 -3.52 -1.03 -10.76
N TRP A 104 -2.48 -0.30 -11.15
CA TRP A 104 -2.45 0.38 -12.45
C TRP A 104 -1.82 -0.44 -13.57
N SER A 105 -1.18 -1.57 -13.26
CA SER A 105 -0.45 -2.33 -14.28
C SER A 105 -0.86 -3.80 -14.36
N ALA A 106 -0.80 -4.54 -13.25
CA ALA A 106 -0.75 -6.00 -13.32
C ALA A 106 -1.89 -6.70 -12.56
N TYR A 107 -2.76 -5.96 -11.86
CA TYR A 107 -3.83 -6.59 -11.09
C TYR A 107 -4.87 -7.33 -11.95
N ARG A 108 -5.11 -6.90 -13.20
CA ARG A 108 -6.04 -7.60 -14.10
C ARG A 108 -5.51 -8.96 -14.55
N ALA A 109 -4.23 -9.00 -14.90
CA ALA A 109 -3.53 -10.25 -15.21
C ALA A 109 -3.48 -11.16 -13.98
N LEU A 110 -3.22 -10.60 -12.80
CA LEU A 110 -3.24 -11.35 -11.54
C LEU A 110 -4.65 -11.86 -11.18
N ASP A 111 -5.67 -11.02 -11.32
CA ASP A 111 -7.09 -11.39 -11.13
C ASP A 111 -7.44 -12.58 -12.05
N GLN A 112 -7.06 -12.50 -13.32
CA GLN A 112 -7.32 -13.55 -14.29
C GLN A 112 -6.55 -14.82 -13.95
N ALA A 113 -5.24 -14.73 -13.70
CA ALA A 113 -4.42 -15.88 -13.32
C ALA A 113 -4.90 -16.54 -12.02
N TYR A 114 -5.45 -15.77 -11.08
CA TYR A 114 -6.07 -16.32 -9.88
C TYR A 114 -7.39 -17.06 -10.20
N VAL A 115 -8.25 -16.48 -11.04
CA VAL A 115 -9.53 -17.10 -11.45
C VAL A 115 -9.31 -18.38 -12.26
N GLU A 116 -8.25 -18.40 -13.07
CA GLU A 116 -7.86 -19.52 -13.91
C GLU A 116 -6.94 -20.52 -13.19
N ASP A 117 -6.63 -20.33 -11.91
CA ASP A 117 -5.73 -21.18 -11.10
C ASP A 117 -4.33 -21.37 -11.73
N LEU A 118 -3.82 -20.31 -12.38
CA LEU A 118 -2.53 -20.28 -13.06
C LEU A 118 -1.38 -19.75 -12.18
N LEU A 119 -1.65 -19.36 -10.93
CA LEU A 119 -0.60 -18.85 -10.06
C LEU A 119 0.37 -19.96 -9.64
N PRO A 120 1.69 -19.72 -9.69
CA PRO A 120 2.68 -20.64 -9.15
C PRO A 120 2.37 -21.02 -7.70
N LYS A 121 2.56 -22.29 -7.36
CA LYS A 121 2.39 -22.76 -5.98
C LYS A 121 3.36 -22.03 -5.06
N GLY A 122 2.86 -21.55 -3.92
CA GLY A 122 3.64 -20.75 -2.98
C GLY A 122 3.79 -19.28 -3.40
N LEU A 123 3.03 -18.79 -4.38
CA LEU A 123 2.97 -17.35 -4.66
C LEU A 123 1.91 -16.67 -3.78
N ALA A 124 2.29 -15.60 -3.08
CA ALA A 124 1.36 -14.77 -2.30
C ALA A 124 1.33 -13.34 -2.88
N PRO A 125 0.33 -12.98 -3.70
CA PRO A 125 0.26 -11.64 -4.26
C PRO A 125 -0.24 -10.62 -3.25
N LEU A 126 0.49 -9.53 -3.08
CA LEU A 126 0.08 -8.36 -2.32
C LEU A 126 -0.47 -7.29 -3.27
N ARG A 127 -1.77 -7.00 -3.17
CA ARG A 127 -2.39 -5.95 -4.00
C ARG A 127 -2.11 -4.58 -3.39
N LEU A 128 -1.51 -3.70 -4.18
CA LEU A 128 -1.31 -2.30 -3.82
C LEU A 128 -2.05 -1.38 -4.81
N PRO A 129 -2.48 -0.17 -4.38
CA PRO A 129 -3.09 0.81 -5.27
C PRO A 129 -2.07 1.29 -6.31
N CYS A 130 -0.82 1.45 -5.89
CA CYS A 130 0.35 1.61 -6.73
C CYS A 130 1.57 1.09 -5.97
N LEU A 131 2.63 0.71 -6.67
CA LEU A 131 3.88 0.28 -6.03
C LEU A 131 4.48 1.41 -5.16
N ALA A 132 4.15 2.67 -5.44
CA ALA A 132 4.55 3.82 -4.61
C ALA A 132 4.03 3.73 -3.16
N ARG A 133 3.01 2.90 -2.87
CA ARG A 133 2.55 2.64 -1.49
C ARG A 133 3.49 1.70 -0.72
N MET A 134 4.34 0.95 -1.42
CA MET A 134 5.36 0.11 -0.79
C MET A 134 6.42 1.03 -0.19
N SER A 135 6.45 1.09 1.14
CA SER A 135 7.47 1.83 1.88
C SER A 135 8.65 0.94 2.23
N PRO A 136 9.84 1.50 2.49
CA PRO A 136 10.97 0.73 2.99
C PRO A 136 10.63 -0.10 4.24
N HIS A 137 9.75 0.41 5.09
CA HIS A 137 9.23 -0.29 6.26
C HIS A 137 8.44 -1.56 5.89
N LEU A 138 7.55 -1.48 4.89
CA LEU A 138 6.79 -2.65 4.44
C LEU A 138 7.69 -3.70 3.77
N VAL A 139 8.72 -3.25 3.02
CA VAL A 139 9.74 -4.16 2.48
C VAL A 139 10.47 -4.87 3.61
N GLN A 140 10.89 -4.15 4.66
CA GLN A 140 11.53 -4.75 5.81
C GLN A 140 10.63 -5.78 6.50
N VAL A 141 9.35 -5.46 6.71
CA VAL A 141 8.38 -6.40 7.30
C VAL A 141 8.24 -7.67 6.46
N ALA A 142 8.28 -7.55 5.13
CA ALA A 142 8.23 -8.70 4.24
C ALA A 142 9.50 -9.57 4.36
N LEU A 143 10.67 -8.95 4.35
CA LEU A 143 11.97 -9.63 4.48
C LEU A 143 12.14 -10.31 5.84
N ASP A 144 11.74 -9.65 6.93
CA ASP A 144 11.75 -10.22 8.29
C ASP A 144 10.81 -11.44 8.40
N GLY A 145 9.78 -11.50 7.56
CA GLY A 145 8.91 -12.65 7.40
C GLY A 145 9.49 -13.78 6.55
N GLY A 146 10.65 -13.59 5.92
CA GLY A 146 11.25 -14.59 5.03
C GLY A 146 10.74 -14.53 3.59
N ALA A 147 10.29 -13.36 3.13
CA ALA A 147 10.18 -13.10 1.69
C ALA A 147 11.58 -13.05 1.04
N ASP A 148 11.67 -13.53 -0.20
CA ASP A 148 12.87 -13.42 -1.03
C ASP A 148 13.00 -11.98 -1.58
N PRO A 149 14.20 -11.35 -1.57
CA PRO A 149 14.45 -10.02 -2.15
C PRO A 149 14.11 -9.84 -3.64
#